data_AF-C4J190-F1
#
_entry.id   AF-C4J190-F1
#
_cell.length_a   1.000
_cell.length_b   1.000
_cell.length_c   1.000
_cell.angle_alpha   90.00
_cell.angle_beta   90.00
_cell.angle_gamma   90.00
#
_symmetry.space_group_name_H-M   'P 1'
#
loop_
_entity.id
_entity.type
_entity.pdbx_description
1 polymer ?
#
loop_
_entity_poly.entity_id
_entity_poly.type
_entity_poly.pdbx_seq_one_letter_code
_entity_poly.pdbx_strand_id
1 'polypeptide(L)'
;MWDDGMSAATPSEDVFYAVSLLFSSVAPNDLARLQEQNRRILRFCDLAGIQYKTYLARHTDRSDWVRHFGAAKWNRFVEMKNKYDPKRLLSPGQDIFN
;
A
#
# COMPACT_ATOMS: atom_id res chain seq x y z
N MET A 1 2.99 -8.86 -18.62
CA MET A 1 3.80 -9.39 -17.51
C MET A 1 4.16 -8.21 -16.62
N TRP A 2 4.13 -8.36 -15.31
CA TRP A 2 4.56 -7.29 -14.40
C TRP A 2 6.08 -7.13 -14.49
N ASP A 3 6.55 -5.89 -14.55
CA ASP A 3 7.97 -5.56 -14.65
C ASP A 3 8.49 -5.13 -13.28
N ASP A 4 9.42 -5.90 -12.72
CA ASP A 4 10.06 -5.63 -11.43
C ASP A 4 10.96 -4.39 -11.43
N GLY A 5 11.29 -3.86 -12.61
CA GLY A 5 11.94 -2.57 -12.76
C GLY A 5 11.07 -1.39 -12.33
N MET A 6 9.75 -1.58 -12.30
CA MET A 6 8.76 -0.58 -11.91
C MET A 6 8.54 -0.53 -10.38
N SER A 7 8.04 0.61 -9.90
CA SER A 7 7.76 0.81 -8.46
C SER A 7 6.47 0.15 -7.97
N ALA A 8 5.73 -0.58 -8.81
CA ALA A 8 4.51 -1.25 -8.36
C ALA A 8 4.83 -2.38 -7.37
N ALA A 9 4.05 -2.48 -6.29
CA ALA A 9 4.12 -3.56 -5.33
C ALA A 9 3.01 -4.58 -5.60
N THR A 10 3.41 -5.81 -5.90
CA THR A 10 2.51 -6.95 -6.18
C THR A 10 2.87 -8.13 -5.27
N PRO A 11 1.95 -9.08 -5.04
CA PRO A 11 2.28 -10.35 -4.43
C PRO A 11 3.37 -11.09 -5.22
N SER A 12 4.18 -11.90 -4.53
CA SER A 12 5.27 -12.71 -5.12
C SER A 12 4.72 -14.03 -5.66
N GLU A 13 3.78 -13.96 -6.60
CA GLU A 13 3.08 -15.10 -7.20
C GLU A 13 2.95 -14.91 -8.71
N ASP A 14 3.00 -16.02 -9.46
CA ASP A 14 2.87 -15.98 -10.94
C ASP A 14 1.48 -15.50 -11.40
N VAL A 15 0.46 -15.83 -10.60
CA VAL A 15 -0.93 -15.40 -10.79
C VAL A 15 -1.43 -14.86 -9.47
N PHE A 16 -1.99 -13.67 -9.49
CA PHE A 16 -2.62 -13.05 -8.33
C PHE A 16 -3.89 -12.31 -8.75
N TYR A 17 -4.73 -12.00 -7.76
CA TYR A 17 -6.04 -11.40 -8.00
C TYR A 17 -6.07 -9.95 -7.55
N ALA A 18 -6.64 -9.09 -8.39
CA ALA A 18 -7.05 -7.75 -7.99
C ALA A 18 -8.44 -7.85 -7.34
N VAL A 19 -8.56 -7.38 -6.10
CA VAL A 19 -9.82 -7.30 -5.36
C VAL A 19 -10.08 -5.84 -5.01
N SER A 20 -11.26 -5.32 -5.35
CA SER A 20 -11.63 -3.94 -5.08
C SER A 20 -12.99 -3.87 -4.39
N LEU A 21 -13.01 -3.28 -3.20
CA LEU A 21 -14.23 -3.04 -2.43
C LEU A 21 -14.63 -1.57 -2.57
N LEU A 22 -15.44 -1.29 -3.59
CA LEU A 22 -15.82 0.07 -3.98
C LEU A 22 -17.07 0.53 -3.20
N PHE A 23 -16.95 0.62 -1.88
CA PHE A 23 -18.04 1.08 -1.02
C PHE A 23 -18.29 2.58 -1.14
N SER A 24 -19.56 2.99 -1.04
CA SER A 24 -19.96 4.40 -0.97
C SER A 24 -20.52 4.73 0.41
N SER A 25 -20.04 5.83 1.00
CA SER A 25 -20.60 6.40 2.23
C SER A 25 -21.76 7.31 1.87
N VAL A 26 -23.00 6.84 2.05
CA VAL A 26 -24.21 7.56 1.58
C VAL A 26 -25.04 8.14 2.72
N ALA A 27 -24.86 7.65 3.95
CA ALA A 27 -25.53 8.16 5.14
C ALA A 27 -24.54 8.77 6.14
N PRO A 28 -25.02 9.63 7.08
CA PRO A 28 -24.21 10.06 8.21
C PRO A 28 -23.63 8.84 8.97
N ASN A 29 -22.37 8.95 9.39
CA ASN A 29 -21.61 7.90 10.11
C ASN A 29 -21.23 6.63 9.31
N ASP A 30 -21.61 6.50 8.03
CA ASP A 30 -21.17 5.36 7.21
C ASP A 30 -19.65 5.28 7.08
N LEU A 31 -18.97 6.42 6.98
CA LEU A 31 -17.52 6.46 6.82
C LEU A 31 -16.78 5.71 7.94
N ALA A 32 -17.14 5.94 9.20
CA ALA A 32 -16.49 5.28 10.33
C ALA A 32 -16.75 3.76 10.31
N ARG A 33 -17.99 3.35 9.99
CA ARG A 33 -18.37 1.94 9.84
C ARG A 33 -17.60 1.25 8.71
N LEU A 34 -17.47 1.91 7.55
CA LEU A 34 -16.75 1.40 6.39
C LEU A 34 -15.24 1.32 6.65
N GLN A 35 -14.67 2.32 7.32
CA GLN A 35 -13.26 2.27 7.76
C GLN A 35 -13.01 1.11 8.71
N GLU A 36 -13.91 0.86 9.65
CA GLU A 36 -13.80 -0.28 10.56
C GLU A 36 -13.95 -1.63 9.85
N GLN A 37 -14.86 -1.72 8.88
CA GLN A 37 -14.98 -2.89 8.02
C GLN A 37 -13.69 -3.16 7.24
N ASN A 38 -13.05 -2.13 6.68
CA ASN A 38 -11.76 -2.27 6.00
C ASN A 38 -10.67 -2.79 6.94
N ARG A 39 -10.58 -2.26 8.18
CA ARG A 39 -9.62 -2.78 9.18
C ARG A 39 -9.85 -4.25 9.50
N ARG A 40 -11.11 -4.67 9.66
CA ARG A 40 -11.46 -6.07 9.94
C ARG A 40 -11.07 -7.00 8.80
N ILE A 41 -11.21 -6.57 7.54
CA ILE A 41 -10.80 -7.35 6.36
C ILE A 41 -9.28 -7.53 6.35
N LEU A 42 -8.52 -6.44 6.53
CA LEU A 42 -7.05 -6.50 6.57
C LEU A 42 -6.56 -7.39 7.72
N ARG A 43 -7.15 -7.24 8.93
CA ARG A 43 -6.83 -8.09 10.08
C ARG A 43 -7.14 -9.56 9.81
N PHE A 44 -8.23 -9.87 9.11
CA PHE A 44 -8.52 -11.24 8.70
C PHE A 44 -7.45 -11.78 7.76
N CYS A 45 -7.03 -11.01 6.76
CA CYS A 45 -5.94 -11.41 5.85
C CYS A 45 -4.64 -11.68 6.61
N ASP A 46 -4.27 -10.80 7.56
CA ASP A 46 -3.09 -10.99 8.41
C ASP A 46 -3.16 -12.29 9.22
N LEU A 47 -4.29 -12.54 9.89
CA LEU A 47 -4.50 -13.74 10.73
C LEU A 47 -4.57 -15.03 9.91
N ALA A 48 -5.10 -14.96 8.69
CA ALA A 48 -5.17 -16.10 7.78
C ALA A 48 -3.84 -16.33 7.03
N GLY A 49 -2.84 -15.45 7.20
CA GLY A 49 -1.56 -15.54 6.51
C GLY A 49 -1.63 -15.21 5.01
N ILE A 50 -2.70 -14.55 4.55
CA ILE A 50 -2.88 -14.16 3.15
C ILE A 50 -1.85 -13.07 2.81
N GLN A 51 -1.00 -13.36 1.83
CA GLN A 51 0.06 -12.44 1.40
C GLN A 51 -0.49 -11.36 0.45
N TYR A 52 -1.25 -10.41 0.98
CA TYR A 52 -1.83 -9.33 0.18
C TYR A 52 -0.90 -8.11 0.04
N LYS A 53 -1.11 -7.35 -1.03
CA LYS A 53 -0.58 -5.99 -1.19
C LYS A 53 -1.74 -5.02 -1.43
N THR A 54 -1.81 -3.96 -0.64
CA THR A 54 -2.85 -2.94 -0.79
C THR A 54 -2.59 -2.11 -2.04
N TYR A 55 -3.44 -2.20 -3.05
CA TYR A 55 -3.40 -1.27 -4.19
C TYR A 55 -3.90 0.12 -3.77
N LEU A 56 -3.24 1.19 -4.22
CA LEU A 56 -3.47 2.57 -3.75
C LEU A 56 -3.38 2.69 -2.22
N ALA A 57 -2.32 2.08 -1.66
CA ALA A 57 -2.08 2.05 -0.23
C ALA A 57 -2.01 3.46 0.37
N ARG A 58 -2.52 3.57 1.61
CA ARG A 58 -2.30 4.74 2.46
C ARG A 58 -1.81 4.25 3.81
N HIS A 59 -0.50 4.33 4.01
CA HIS A 59 0.15 4.08 5.29
C HIS A 59 0.67 5.38 5.85
N THR A 60 0.63 5.53 7.18
CA THR A 60 1.16 6.71 7.88
C THR A 60 2.47 6.42 8.60
N ASP A 61 2.90 5.15 8.61
CA ASP A 61 4.15 4.71 9.20
C ASP A 61 5.11 4.22 8.11
N ARG A 62 6.37 4.65 8.18
CA ARG A 62 7.43 4.21 7.27
C ARG A 62 7.64 2.70 7.31
N SER A 63 7.52 2.07 8.48
CA SER A 63 7.68 0.63 8.65
C SER A 63 6.60 -0.16 7.89
N ASP A 64 5.38 0.37 7.80
CA ASP A 64 4.32 -0.20 6.97
C ASP A 64 4.65 -0.09 5.48
N TRP A 65 5.23 1.04 5.05
CA TRP A 65 5.75 1.18 3.69
C TRP A 65 6.89 0.20 3.38
N VAL A 66 7.83 -0.01 4.30
CA VAL A 66 8.89 -1.03 4.17
C VAL A 66 8.28 -2.42 4.00
N ARG A 67 7.27 -2.76 4.81
CA ARG A 67 6.55 -4.04 4.70
C ARG A 67 5.79 -4.17 3.38
N HIS A 68 5.15 -3.08 2.93
CA HIS A 68 4.42 -3.01 1.68
C HIS A 68 5.31 -3.30 0.48
N PHE A 69 6.45 -2.62 0.35
CA PHE A 69 7.38 -2.86 -0.76
C PHE A 69 8.21 -4.14 -0.60
N GLY A 70 8.51 -4.55 0.64
CA GLY A 70 9.53 -5.55 0.94
C GLY A 70 10.94 -4.96 0.87
N ALA A 71 11.89 -5.56 1.60
CA ALA A 71 13.21 -4.96 1.85
C ALA A 71 13.99 -4.62 0.57
N ALA A 72 14.03 -5.54 -0.40
CA ALA A 72 14.79 -5.33 -1.64
C ALA A 72 14.22 -4.18 -2.50
N LYS A 73 12.90 -4.19 -2.75
CA LYS A 73 12.24 -3.14 -3.55
C LYS A 73 12.21 -1.80 -2.81
N TRP A 74 12.09 -1.81 -1.48
CA TRP A 74 12.18 -0.61 -0.65
C TRP A 74 13.51 0.12 -0.81
N ASN A 75 14.64 -0.60 -0.75
CA ASN A 75 15.96 0.02 -0.91
C ASN A 75 16.09 0.74 -2.27
N ARG A 76 15.68 0.08 -3.35
CA ARG A 76 15.62 0.70 -4.69
C ARG A 76 14.67 1.90 -4.72
N PHE A 77 13.52 1.83 -4.07
CA PHE A 77 12.56 2.93 -4.02
C PHE A 77 13.16 4.17 -3.31
N VAL A 78 13.90 3.96 -2.22
CA VAL A 78 14.65 5.02 -1.51
C VAL A 78 15.75 5.61 -2.40
N GLU A 79 16.52 4.78 -3.11
CA GLU A 79 17.54 5.25 -4.06
C GLU A 79 16.93 6.13 -5.16
N MET A 80 15.80 5.70 -5.74
CA MET A 80 15.10 6.48 -6.77
C MET A 80 14.53 7.78 -6.19
N LYS A 81 13.99 7.77 -4.96
CA LYS A 81 13.54 8.99 -4.29
C LYS A 81 14.70 9.97 -4.10
N ASN A 82 15.86 9.51 -3.63
CA ASN A 82 17.03 10.37 -3.46
C ASN A 82 17.58 10.91 -4.79
N LYS A 83 17.49 10.14 -5.88
CA LYS A 83 17.94 10.56 -7.21
C LYS A 83 17.03 11.62 -7.82
N TYR A 84 15.71 11.45 -7.72
CA TYR A 84 14.73 12.24 -8.48
C TYR A 84 13.99 13.29 -7.64
N ASP A 85 13.87 13.11 -6.33
CA ASP A 85 13.27 14.08 -5.40
C ASP A 85 14.03 14.11 -4.05
N PRO A 86 15.32 14.52 -4.06
CA PRO A 86 16.17 14.54 -2.85
C PRO A 86 15.64 15.46 -1.75
N LYS A 87 14.84 16.47 -2.11
CA LYS A 87 14.23 17.43 -1.18
C LYS A 87 12.85 16.98 -0.69
N ARG A 88 12.35 15.82 -1.13
CA ARG A 88 11.07 15.22 -0.71
C ARG A 88 9.86 16.15 -0.93
N LEU A 89 9.90 16.94 -2.00
CA LEU A 89 8.86 17.94 -2.28
C LEU A 89 7.64 17.34 -2.97
N LEU A 90 7.82 16.22 -3.68
CA LEU A 90 6.79 15.66 -4.53
C LEU A 90 5.89 14.69 -3.75
N SER A 91 4.58 14.94 -3.85
CA SER A 91 3.49 14.10 -3.32
C SER A 91 3.58 13.80 -1.82
N PRO A 92 3.73 14.80 -0.93
CA PRO A 92 3.83 14.59 0.52
C PRO A 92 2.59 13.88 1.11
N GLY A 93 1.41 14.04 0.48
CA GLY A 93 0.18 13.36 0.92
C GLY A 93 0.19 11.84 0.81
N GLN A 94 1.18 11.23 0.14
CA GLN A 94 1.41 9.79 0.16
C GLN A 94 2.02 9.31 1.48
N ASP A 95 2.62 10.22 2.26
CA ASP A 95 3.20 9.94 3.58
C ASP A 95 4.25 8.80 3.57
N ILE A 96 5.02 8.71 2.49
CA ILE A 96 6.13 7.75 2.34
C ILE A 96 7.45 8.37 2.81
N PHE A 97 7.64 9.65 2.49
CA PHE A 97 8.84 10.42 2.77
C PHE A 97 8.44 11.82 3.21
N ASN A 98 8.87 12.18 4.42
CA ASN A 98 8.79 13.52 4.99
C ASN A 98 10.21 14.08 5.17
#